data_AF-A0A552VEB1-F1
#
_entry.id   AF-A0A552VEB1-F1
#
_cell.length_a   1.000
_cell.length_b   1.000
_cell.length_c   1.000
_cell.angle_alpha   90.00
_cell.angle_beta   90.00
_cell.angle_gamma   90.00
#
_symmetry.space_group_name_H-M   'P 1'
#
loop_
_entity.id
_entity.type
_entity.pdbx_description
1 polymer ?
#
loop_
_entity_poly.entity_id
_entity_poly.type
_entity_poly.pdbx_seq_one_letter_code
_entity_poly.pdbx_strand_id
1 'polypeptide(L)' 'MKTTIIYEEYSEDKERRFVVYHNQTRNYYETCIQKKIRDDYMGDYWFDYYDIANDYMHIADTFDRAVEIGREYLK' A
#
# COMPACT_ATOMS: atom_id res chain seq x y z
N MET A 1 15.11 1.90 -8.19
CA MET A 1 15.19 0.61 -7.46
C MET A 1 13.85 -0.06 -7.62
N LYS A 2 13.81 -1.36 -7.97
CA LYS A 2 12.55 -2.11 -8.01
C LYS A 2 12.12 -2.35 -6.56
N THR A 3 11.26 -1.50 -6.04
CA THR A 3 10.59 -1.71 -4.75
C THR A 3 9.53 -2.78 -5.00
N THR A 4 9.89 -4.04 -4.76
CA THR A 4 8.92 -5.14 -4.77
C THR A 4 7.96 -4.94 -3.60
N ILE A 5 6.66 -5.02 -3.87
CA ILE A 5 5.64 -5.08 -2.83
C ILE A 5 5.87 -6.37 -2.04
N ILE A 6 6.16 -6.25 -0.75
CA ILE A 6 6.35 -7.40 0.14
C ILE A 6 5.09 -7.74 0.93
N TYR A 7 4.12 -6.82 0.97
CA TYR A 7 2.83 -6.99 1.62
C TYR A 7 1.81 -6.02 1.02
N GLU A 8 0.56 -6.48 0.92
CA GLU A 8 -0.58 -5.63 0.62
C GLU A 8 -1.81 -6.08 1.40
N GLU A 9 -2.68 -5.13 1.75
CA GLU A 9 -3.95 -5.39 2.43
C GLU A 9 -5.00 -4.39 1.93
N TYR A 10 -6.24 -4.83 1.83
CA TYR A 10 -7.36 -4.10 1.23
C TYR A 10 -8.38 -3.71 2.30
N SER A 11 -9.06 -2.58 2.12
CA SER A 11 -10.28 -2.27 2.87
C SER A 11 -11.37 -3.28 2.53
N GLU A 12 -12.37 -3.43 3.42
CA GLU A 12 -13.48 -4.39 3.24
C GLU A 12 -14.26 -4.15 1.94
N ASP A 13 -14.46 -2.89 1.56
CA ASP A 13 -15.12 -2.46 0.32
C ASP A 13 -14.18 -2.48 -0.91
N LYS A 14 -12.88 -2.75 -0.70
CA LYS A 14 -11.81 -2.71 -1.69
C LYS A 14 -11.61 -1.33 -2.35
N GLU A 15 -12.16 -0.26 -1.79
CA GLU A 15 -11.95 1.11 -2.27
C GLU A 15 -10.53 1.61 -2.00
N ARG A 16 -9.86 1.03 -1.00
CA ARG A 16 -8.49 1.33 -0.64
C ARG A 16 -7.67 0.06 -0.46
N ARG A 17 -6.37 0.22 -0.61
CA ARG A 17 -5.38 -0.73 -0.12
C ARG A 17 -4.18 0.01 0.43
N PHE A 18 -3.37 -0.65 1.23
CA PHE A 18 -1.98 -0.21 1.40
C PHE A 18 -1.03 -1.27 0.88
N VAL A 19 0.14 -0.81 0.47
CA VAL A 19 1.24 -1.66 0.04
C VAL A 19 2.47 -1.32 0.87
N VAL A 20 3.24 -2.34 1.23
CA VAL A 20 4.52 -2.19 1.93
C VAL A 20 5.65 -2.59 1.00
N TYR A 21 6.63 -1.71 0.88
CA TYR A 21 7.89 -1.94 0.21
C TYR A 21 9.02 -2.04 1.23
N HIS A 22 10.05 -2.84 0.91
CA HIS A 22 11.28 -2.87 1.69
C HIS A 22 12.42 -2.26 0.89
N ASN A 23 12.95 -1.14 1.38
CA ASN A 23 14.16 -0.55 0.85
C ASN A 23 15.38 -1.27 1.46
N GLN A 24 15.85 -2.31 0.77
CA GLN A 24 17.00 -3.11 1.23
C GLN A 24 18.30 -2.30 1.34
N THR A 25 18.48 -1.26 0.52
CA THR A 25 19.71 -0.45 0.51
C THR A 25 19.78 0.47 1.73
N ARG A 26 18.65 1.03 2.13
CA ARG A 26 18.54 1.97 3.27
C ARG A 26 17.95 1.33 4.53
N ASN A 27 17.62 0.04 4.46
CA ASN A 27 17.07 -0.78 5.53
C ASN A 27 15.88 -0.15 6.26
N TYR A 28 14.87 0.25 5.48
CA TYR A 28 13.60 0.75 6.01
C TYR A 28 12.43 0.21 5.19
N TYR A 29 11.22 0.34 5.73
CA TYR A 29 9.97 -0.02 5.09
C TYR A 29 9.20 1.24 4.66
N GLU A 30 8.59 1.20 3.49
CA GLU A 30 7.74 2.25 2.93
C GLU A 30 6.32 1.72 2.88
N THR A 31 5.36 2.42 3.47
CA THR A 31 3.93 2.15 3.38
C THR A 31 3.28 3.20 2.49
N CYS A 32 2.61 2.77 1.43
CA CYS A 32 1.85 3.66 0.55
C CYS A 32 0.37 3.30 0.62
N ILE A 33 -0.49 4.28 0.91
CA ILE A 33 -1.94 4.11 0.80
C ILE A 33 -2.37 4.41 -0.63
N GLN A 34 -3.17 3.51 -1.19
CA GLN A 34 -3.65 3.60 -2.56
C GLN A 34 -5.18 3.58 -2.58
N LYS A 35 -5.75 4.34 -3.51
CA LYS A 35 -7.20 4.37 -3.74
C LYS A 35 -7.51 3.72 -5.09
N LYS A 36 -8.63 3.02 -5.15
CA LYS A 36 -9.15 2.42 -6.38
C LYS A 36 -9.40 3.50 -7.43
N ILE A 37 -8.95 3.27 -8.67
CA ILE A 37 -9.11 4.21 -9.77
C ILE A 37 -10.56 4.22 -10.26
N ARG A 38 -11.13 3.04 -10.55
CA ARG A 38 -12.51 2.85 -11.03
C ARG A 38 -13.03 1.45 -10.65
N ASP A 39 -14.35 1.29 -10.68
CA ASP A 39 -15.04 0.00 -10.54
C ASP A 39 -15.03 -0.84 -11.81
N ASP A 40 -14.45 -0.31 -12.88
CA ASP A 40 -14.38 -0.94 -14.19
C ASP A 40 -13.70 -2.31 -14.07
N TYR A 41 -14.48 -3.39 -14.26
CA TYR A 41 -14.01 -4.76 -14.23
C TYR A 41 -13.00 -4.99 -15.37
N MET A 42 -11.70 -4.99 -15.05
CA MET A 42 -10.61 -5.19 -16.03
C MET A 42 -10.35 -6.67 -16.36
N GLY A 43 -11.22 -7.59 -15.92
CA GLY A 43 -10.99 -9.04 -16.01
C GLY A 43 -10.15 -9.57 -14.85
N ASP A 44 -10.29 -10.87 -14.57
CA ASP A 44 -9.56 -11.65 -13.56
C ASP A 44 -9.48 -11.07 -12.14
N TYR A 45 -10.47 -10.29 -11.68
CA TYR A 45 -10.52 -9.73 -10.32
C TYR A 45 -9.40 -8.73 -9.97
N TRP A 46 -8.78 -8.09 -10.96
CA TRP A 46 -7.78 -7.05 -10.72
C TRP A 46 -8.43 -5.66 -10.73
N PHE A 47 -8.29 -4.94 -9.61
CA PHE A 47 -8.61 -3.52 -9.53
C PHE A 47 -7.33 -2.71 -9.64
N ASP A 48 -7.38 -1.62 -10.40
CA ASP A 48 -6.26 -0.67 -10.45
C ASP A 48 -6.35 0.31 -9.29
N TYR A 49 -5.21 0.53 -8.63
CA TYR A 49 -5.07 1.48 -7.53
C TYR A 49 -4.00 2.51 -7.87
N TYR A 50 -4.23 3.74 -7.43
CA TYR A 50 -3.26 4.83 -7.53
C TYR A 50 -2.81 5.26 -6.13
N ASP A 51 -1.55 5.64 -5.98
CA ASP A 51 -1.04 6.22 -4.74
C ASP A 51 -1.84 7.48 -4.41
N ILE A 52 -2.45 7.51 -3.21
CA ILE A 52 -2.98 8.76 -2.67
C ILE A 52 -1.75 9.64 -2.42
N ALA A 53 -1.77 10.88 -2.94
CA ALA A 53 -0.61 11.77 -3.00
C ALA A 53 0.24 11.80 -1.71
N ASN A 54 1.53 12.14 -1.86
CA ASN A 54 2.67 12.09 -0.91
C ASN A 54 2.43 12.12 0.62
N ASP A 55 1.33 12.69 1.10
CA ASP A 55 0.95 12.70 2.52
C ASP A 55 0.60 11.32 3.08
N TYR A 56 0.39 10.32 2.21
CA TYR A 56 0.05 8.94 2.58
C TYR A 56 1.18 7.93 2.31
N MET A 57 2.41 8.44 2.14
CA MET A 57 3.63 7.64 2.12
C MET A 57 4.33 7.76 3.46
N HIS A 58 4.52 6.64 4.16
CA HIS A 58 5.14 6.60 5.48
C HIS A 58 6.37 5.71 5.48
N ILE A 59 7.42 6.16 6.17
CA ILE A 59 8.63 5.36 6.40
C ILE A 59 8.57 4.78 7.80
N ALA A 60 8.89 3.49 7.92
CA ALA A 60 9.03 2.79 9.19
C ALA A 60 10.36 2.03 9.24
N ASP A 61 10.91 1.91 10.44
CA ASP A 61 12.12 1.15 10.74
C ASP A 61 11.88 -0.37 10.77
N THR A 62 10.65 -0.79 11.04
CA THR A 62 10.24 -2.19 11.13
C THR A 62 9.05 -2.50 10.21
N PHE A 63 8.97 -3.76 9.78
CA PHE A 63 7.86 -4.27 8.99
C PHE A 63 6.53 -4.15 9.75
N ASP A 64 6.52 -4.55 11.02
CA ASP A 64 5.31 -4.52 11.86
C ASP A 64 4.77 -3.09 12.00
N ARG A 65 5.64 -2.10 12.17
CA ARG A 65 5.23 -0.69 12.23
C ARG A 65 4.70 -0.18 10.89
N ALA A 66 5.29 -0.58 9.76
CA ALA A 66 4.76 -0.27 8.44
C ALA A 66 3.33 -0.83 8.24
N VAL A 67 3.12 -2.09 8.63
CA VAL A 67 1.79 -2.73 8.55
C VAL A 67 0.79 -2.06 9.47
N GLU A 68 1.19 -1.70 10.70
CA GLU A 68 0.32 -0.99 11.66
C GLU A 68 -0.16 0.35 11.08
N ILE A 69 0.75 1.16 10.54
CA ILE A 69 0.42 2.43 9.87
C ILE A 69 -0.58 2.17 8.75
N GLY A 70 -0.31 1.20 7.87
CA GLY A 70 -1.21 0.87 6.75
C GLY A 70 -2.62 0.55 7.22
N ARG A 71 -2.77 -0.24 8.28
CA ARG A 71 -4.07 -0.63 8.86
C ARG A 71 -4.82 0.53 9.49
N GLU A 72 -4.13 1.53 10.03
CA GLU A 72 -4.79 2.75 10.54
C GLU A 72 -5.54 3.50 9.43
N TYR A 73 -5.08 3.42 8.18
CA TYR A 73 -5.69 4.08 7.03
C TYR A 73 -6.77 3.26 6.29
N LEU A 74 -6.91 1.96 6.63
CA LEU A 74 -7.96 1.09 6.10
C LEU A 74 -9.21 1.02 6.98
N LYS A 75 -9.16 1.57 8.20
CA LYS A 75 -10.33 1.77 9.07
C LYS A 75 -11.21 2.91 8.56
#